data_AF-A0AAN8C998-F1
#
_entry.id   AF-A0AAN8C998-F1
#
_cell.length_a   1.000
_cell.length_b   1.000
_cell.length_c   1.000
_cell.angle_alpha   90.00
_cell.angle_beta   90.00
_cell.angle_gamma   90.00
#
_symmetry.space_group_name_H-M   'P 1'
#
loop_
_entity.id
_entity.type
_entity.pdbx_description
1 polymer ?
#
loop_
_entity_poly.entity_id
_entity_poly.type
_entity_poly.pdbx_seq_one_letter_code
_entity_poly.pdbx_strand_id
1 'polypeptide(L)'
;MLDQRTLRFGRTGKISTDSFIKSFFEWEAVRYEVDIMCKEEPFTCPGCSPDMLAVSVDGNRKHYRFKNAARSEEQAIFDGVFIAKDEDVSRFVDYIHTTTKHVSGRVFHAKAHDFKCEVKWSGAYQEGTGLTLGEEVEQVNAFLSRIAVTTKHMSKAGRTDMLTLMAMRWNQQKVSNLATSLSRRYLKTTKALEKQLQNLESMKAELAVTEKQLEDWIRDVNEWAETTTNNPRDAAALASKIEMLTRGHGSYQTVTLSTSGQREERLTLSWQ
;
A
#
# COMPACT_ATOMS: atom_id res chain seq x y z
N MET A 1 -20.92 -31.13 6.31
CA MET A 1 -21.15 -31.00 4.85
C MET A 1 -20.38 -32.04 4.04
N LEU A 2 -19.03 -32.11 4.12
CA LEU A 2 -18.24 -33.08 3.33
C LEU A 2 -18.51 -34.55 3.71
N ASP A 3 -18.54 -34.89 5.00
CA ASP A 3 -18.87 -36.25 5.45
C ASP A 3 -20.24 -36.71 4.92
N GLN A 4 -21.27 -35.89 5.09
CA GLN A 4 -22.62 -36.14 4.57
C GLN A 4 -22.64 -36.34 3.05
N ARG A 5 -21.86 -35.55 2.30
CA ARG A 5 -21.75 -35.69 0.85
C ARG A 5 -21.08 -37.01 0.48
N THR A 6 -20.00 -37.41 1.15
CA THR A 6 -19.28 -38.66 0.84
C THR A 6 -20.05 -39.92 1.25
N LEU A 7 -20.83 -39.85 2.34
CA LEU A 7 -21.75 -40.93 2.75
C LEU A 7 -22.79 -41.22 1.66
N ARG A 8 -23.31 -40.17 0.99
CA ARG A 8 -24.23 -40.32 -0.15
C ARG A 8 -23.62 -41.10 -1.32
N PHE A 9 -22.29 -41.14 -1.44
CA PHE A 9 -21.57 -41.90 -2.47
C PHE A 9 -21.00 -43.23 -1.95
N GLY A 10 -21.52 -43.75 -0.83
CA GLY A 10 -21.18 -45.09 -0.34
C GLY A 10 -19.88 -45.20 0.46
N ARG A 11 -19.25 -44.07 0.83
CA ARG A 11 -18.07 -44.10 1.73
C ARG A 11 -18.48 -44.58 3.13
N THR A 12 -17.70 -45.49 3.71
CA THR A 12 -17.82 -45.90 5.12
C THR A 12 -16.65 -45.33 5.94
N GLY A 13 -16.89 -44.97 7.20
CA GLY A 13 -15.88 -44.41 8.12
C GLY A 13 -15.91 -42.87 8.25
N LYS A 14 -14.97 -42.28 9.01
CA LYS A 14 -14.82 -40.81 9.18
C LYS A 14 -13.74 -40.28 8.20
N ILE A 15 -13.86 -39.03 7.73
CA ILE A 15 -12.77 -38.43 6.95
C ILE A 15 -11.65 -38.10 7.93
N SER A 16 -10.44 -38.60 7.67
CA SER A 16 -9.24 -38.10 8.34
C SER A 16 -8.97 -36.69 7.83
N THR A 17 -9.14 -35.70 8.72
CA THR A 17 -8.89 -34.29 8.39
C THR A 17 -7.46 -34.09 7.90
N ASP A 18 -6.49 -34.73 8.55
CA ASP A 18 -5.08 -34.60 8.20
C ASP A 18 -4.78 -35.19 6.82
N SER A 19 -5.30 -36.38 6.51
CA SER A 19 -5.10 -37.01 5.20
C SER A 19 -5.76 -36.21 4.08
N PHE A 20 -6.94 -35.65 4.33
CA PHE A 20 -7.64 -34.81 3.36
C PHE A 20 -6.88 -33.51 3.09
N ILE A 21 -6.41 -32.83 4.15
CA ILE A 21 -5.62 -31.59 4.04
C ILE A 21 -4.33 -31.85 3.26
N LYS A 22 -3.62 -32.95 3.56
CA LYS A 22 -2.39 -33.31 2.84
C LYS A 22 -2.65 -33.55 1.35
N SER A 23 -3.66 -34.37 1.03
CA SER A 23 -4.04 -34.65 -0.36
C SER A 23 -4.46 -33.39 -1.11
N PHE A 24 -5.11 -32.44 -0.43
CA PHE A 24 -5.48 -31.16 -1.00
C PHE A 24 -4.26 -30.31 -1.35
N PHE A 25 -3.29 -30.19 -0.43
CA PHE A 25 -2.05 -29.45 -0.69
C PHE A 25 -1.24 -30.07 -1.84
N GLU A 26 -1.12 -31.40 -1.87
CA GLU A 26 -0.45 -32.11 -2.97
C GLU A 26 -1.12 -31.85 -4.32
N TRP A 27 -2.46 -31.87 -4.38
CA TRP A 27 -3.20 -31.55 -5.59
C TRP A 27 -3.01 -30.10 -6.05
N GLU A 28 -3.05 -29.13 -5.13
CA GLU A 28 -2.79 -27.73 -5.48
C GLU A 28 -1.35 -27.50 -5.94
N ALA A 29 -0.38 -28.25 -5.40
CA ALA A 29 1.00 -28.18 -5.85
C ALA A 29 1.15 -28.70 -7.28
N VAL A 30 0.52 -29.83 -7.62
CA VAL A 30 0.48 -30.31 -9.00
C VAL A 30 -0.16 -29.29 -9.93
N ARG A 31 -1.24 -28.63 -9.50
CA ARG A 31 -1.85 -27.55 -10.29
C ARG A 31 -0.91 -26.36 -10.51
N TYR A 32 -0.20 -25.96 -9.46
CA TYR A 32 0.79 -24.88 -9.56
C TYR A 32 1.91 -25.21 -10.56
N GLU A 33 2.43 -26.44 -10.55
CA GLU A 33 3.43 -26.88 -11.54
C GLU A 33 2.87 -26.85 -12.96
N VAL A 34 1.62 -27.26 -13.15
CA VAL A 34 0.93 -27.15 -14.46
C VAL A 34 0.80 -25.67 -14.88
N ASP A 35 0.43 -24.78 -13.97
CA ASP A 35 0.32 -23.35 -14.24
C ASP A 35 1.69 -22.77 -14.65
N ILE A 36 2.79 -23.13 -13.98
CA ILE A 36 4.16 -22.76 -14.38
C ILE A 36 4.46 -23.25 -15.80
N MET A 37 4.15 -24.51 -16.13
CA MET A 37 4.37 -25.05 -17.48
C MET A 37 3.57 -24.28 -18.55
N CYS A 38 2.39 -23.79 -18.17
CA CYS A 38 1.57 -22.89 -18.99
C CYS A 38 2.06 -21.44 -19.02
N LYS A 39 3.16 -21.11 -18.34
CA LYS A 39 3.74 -19.76 -18.19
C LYS A 39 2.80 -18.79 -17.47
N GLU A 40 1.95 -19.30 -16.60
CA GLU A 40 1.19 -18.47 -15.67
C GLU A 40 2.10 -18.10 -14.49
N GLU A 41 2.21 -16.81 -14.19
CA GLU A 41 3.03 -16.30 -13.09
C GLU A 41 2.12 -15.69 -12.01
N PRO A 42 1.76 -16.44 -10.93
CA PRO A 42 0.73 -16.03 -9.98
C PRO A 42 1.03 -14.74 -9.20
N PHE A 43 2.29 -14.31 -9.19
CA PHE A 43 2.76 -13.12 -8.49
C PHE A 43 3.18 -11.97 -9.43
N THR A 44 3.06 -12.17 -10.74
CA THR A 44 3.30 -11.13 -11.75
C THR A 44 1.97 -10.48 -12.10
N CYS A 45 1.91 -9.14 -12.02
CA CYS A 45 0.71 -8.41 -12.41
C CYS A 45 0.79 -8.08 -13.91
N PRO A 46 -0.12 -8.58 -14.77
CA PRO A 46 -0.08 -8.29 -16.20
C PRO A 46 -0.35 -6.81 -16.53
N GLY A 47 -0.99 -6.07 -15.63
CA GLY A 47 -1.26 -4.65 -15.81
C GLY A 47 -0.14 -3.72 -15.33
N CYS A 48 0.79 -4.22 -14.51
CA CYS A 48 1.89 -3.42 -13.95
C CYS A 48 3.27 -3.86 -14.44
N SER A 49 3.35 -4.93 -15.22
CA SER A 49 4.62 -5.48 -15.73
C SER A 49 4.84 -5.05 -17.18
N PRO A 50 6.10 -4.81 -17.59
CA PRO A 50 7.30 -4.76 -16.75
C PRO A 50 7.48 -3.42 -16.01
N ASP A 51 6.77 -2.38 -16.43
CA ASP A 51 7.03 -0.99 -16.04
C ASP A 51 6.28 -0.57 -14.77
N MET A 52 6.60 -1.22 -13.64
CA MET A 52 6.02 -0.89 -12.35
C MET A 52 6.51 0.48 -11.87
N LEU A 53 5.65 1.50 -11.99
CA LEU A 53 5.98 2.89 -11.68
C LEU A 53 6.16 3.19 -10.18
N ALA A 54 5.55 2.39 -9.30
CA ALA A 54 5.63 2.60 -7.86
C ALA A 54 5.63 1.27 -7.08
N VAL A 55 6.49 1.20 -6.07
CA VAL A 55 6.57 0.09 -5.12
C VAL A 55 6.40 0.64 -3.70
N SER A 56 5.41 0.12 -2.96
CA SER A 56 5.26 0.41 -1.54
C SER A 56 5.78 -0.76 -0.71
N VAL A 57 6.64 -0.46 0.26
CA VAL A 57 7.09 -1.39 1.28
C VAL A 57 6.63 -0.80 2.60
N ASP A 58 5.55 -1.33 3.19
CA ASP A 58 5.15 -0.99 4.55
C ASP A 58 5.05 -2.25 5.41
N GLY A 59 5.58 -2.14 6.62
CA GLY A 59 6.09 -3.25 7.41
C GLY A 59 5.34 -3.42 8.72
N ASN A 60 4.14 -4.00 8.69
CA ASN A 60 3.65 -4.82 9.81
C ASN A 60 2.50 -5.76 9.39
N ARG A 61 2.83 -6.98 8.95
CA ARG A 61 1.83 -7.98 8.56
C ARG A 61 1.06 -8.66 9.72
N LYS A 62 1.36 -8.32 10.99
CA LYS A 62 0.71 -8.86 12.22
C LYS A 62 0.43 -10.38 12.18
N HIS A 63 1.34 -11.15 11.60
CA HIS A 63 1.21 -12.60 11.46
C HIS A 63 1.86 -13.33 12.64
N TYR A 64 1.23 -13.26 13.81
CA TYR A 64 1.72 -13.96 14.98
C TYR A 64 1.56 -15.48 14.83
N ARG A 65 2.59 -16.21 15.29
CA ARG A 65 2.61 -17.67 15.36
C ARG A 65 3.01 -18.09 16.78
N PHE A 66 2.34 -19.11 17.30
CA PHE A 66 2.65 -19.66 18.61
C PHE A 66 3.92 -20.53 18.56
N LYS A 67 4.86 -20.30 19.49
CA LYS A 67 6.18 -20.97 19.57
C LYS A 67 6.07 -22.50 19.68
N ASN A 68 4.99 -22.99 20.28
CA ASN A 68 4.66 -24.39 20.50
C ASN A 68 4.24 -25.15 19.23
N ALA A 69 3.94 -24.46 18.13
CA ALA A 69 3.66 -25.08 16.83
C ALA A 69 4.94 -25.40 16.00
N ALA A 70 6.12 -25.39 16.65
CA ALA A 70 7.45 -25.50 16.03
C ALA A 70 8.03 -26.92 15.97
N ARG A 71 7.26 -27.96 16.25
CA ARG A 71 7.79 -29.33 16.45
C ARG A 71 7.85 -30.22 15.19
N SER A 72 7.55 -29.70 14.01
CA SER A 72 7.63 -30.48 12.77
C SER A 72 8.86 -30.07 11.96
N GLU A 73 9.69 -31.06 11.61
CA GLU A 73 10.80 -30.96 10.64
C GLU A 73 10.31 -31.05 9.18
N GLU A 74 9.00 -31.20 8.96
CA GLU A 74 8.42 -31.27 7.63
C GLU A 74 8.67 -29.97 6.87
N GLN A 75 9.04 -30.10 5.60
CA GLN A 75 9.25 -28.98 4.69
C GLN A 75 7.93 -28.58 4.03
N ALA A 76 7.75 -27.28 3.79
CA ALA A 76 6.63 -26.76 3.03
C ALA A 76 6.70 -27.25 1.57
N ILE A 77 5.55 -27.56 0.97
CA ILE A 77 5.48 -27.89 -0.46
C ILE A 77 5.78 -26.66 -1.31
N PHE A 78 5.30 -25.49 -0.89
CA PHE A 78 5.49 -24.20 -1.56
C PHE A 78 6.65 -23.38 -0.97
N ASP A 79 7.67 -24.06 -0.44
CA ASP A 79 8.81 -23.41 0.20
C ASP A 79 9.57 -22.49 -0.77
N GLY A 80 9.67 -21.19 -0.45
CA GLY A 80 10.30 -20.20 -1.31
C GLY A 80 9.43 -19.62 -2.42
N VAL A 81 8.17 -20.08 -2.59
CA VAL A 81 7.29 -19.59 -3.67
C VAL A 81 6.70 -18.21 -3.36
N PHE A 82 6.07 -18.05 -2.19
CA PHE A 82 5.52 -16.76 -1.74
C PHE A 82 6.27 -16.19 -0.54
N ILE A 83 6.66 -17.05 0.41
CA ILE A 83 7.48 -16.69 1.56
C ILE A 83 8.92 -17.08 1.24
N ALA A 84 9.82 -16.11 1.27
CA ALA A 84 11.24 -16.33 1.05
C ALA A 84 11.83 -17.30 2.08
N LYS A 85 12.82 -18.09 1.66
CA LYS A 85 13.49 -19.06 2.53
C LYS A 85 14.30 -18.34 3.60
N ASP A 86 14.41 -18.96 4.78
CA ASP A 86 15.14 -18.35 5.90
C ASP A 86 16.61 -18.07 5.54
N GLU A 87 17.22 -18.91 4.71
CA GLU A 87 18.60 -18.76 4.23
C GLU A 87 18.76 -17.59 3.24
N ASP A 88 17.76 -17.37 2.38
CA ASP A 88 17.72 -16.23 1.46
C ASP A 88 17.56 -14.92 2.23
N VAL A 89 16.65 -14.90 3.20
CA VAL A 89 16.40 -13.74 4.07
C VAL A 89 17.64 -13.43 4.90
N SER A 90 18.29 -14.44 5.48
CA SER A 90 19.50 -14.26 6.28
C SER A 90 20.64 -13.68 5.43
N ARG A 91 20.87 -14.23 4.22
CA ARG A 91 21.86 -13.70 3.27
C ARG A 91 21.57 -12.25 2.89
N PHE A 92 20.31 -11.92 2.65
CA PHE A 92 19.91 -10.54 2.34
C PHE A 92 20.16 -9.59 3.52
N VAL A 93 19.81 -10.01 4.74
CA VAL A 93 20.06 -9.23 5.96
C VAL A 93 21.56 -9.01 6.17
N ASP A 94 22.38 -10.04 5.99
CA ASP A 94 23.84 -9.94 6.09
C ASP A 94 24.41 -8.99 5.01
N TYR A 95 23.91 -9.09 3.78
CA TYR A 95 24.26 -8.16 2.71
C TYR A 95 23.92 -6.70 3.07
N ILE A 96 22.74 -6.46 3.64
CA ILE A 96 22.33 -5.12 4.08
C ILE A 96 23.23 -4.64 5.21
N HIS A 97 23.52 -5.46 6.22
CA HIS A 97 24.39 -5.09 7.33
C HIS A 97 25.84 -4.80 6.91
N THR A 98 26.34 -5.51 5.90
CA THR A 98 27.70 -5.33 5.38
C THR A 98 27.82 -4.13 4.42
N THR A 99 26.77 -3.88 3.62
CA THR A 99 26.79 -2.82 2.58
C THR A 99 26.35 -1.47 3.15
N THR A 100 25.43 -1.47 4.11
CA THR A 100 24.95 -0.25 4.75
C THR A 100 25.86 0.05 5.94
N LYS A 101 26.89 0.90 5.75
CA LYS A 101 27.51 1.60 6.89
C LYS A 101 26.37 2.19 7.71
N HIS A 102 26.34 1.98 9.03
CA HIS A 102 25.28 2.47 9.92
C HIS A 102 24.90 3.93 9.62
N VAL A 103 23.92 4.13 8.73
CA VAL A 103 23.19 5.39 8.60
C VAL A 103 21.91 5.13 9.35
N SER A 104 21.95 5.42 10.64
CA SER A 104 20.79 5.49 11.50
C SER A 104 19.76 6.42 10.85
N GLY A 105 18.71 5.83 10.29
CA GLY A 105 17.55 6.55 9.76
C GLY A 105 17.75 7.04 8.32
N ARG A 106 16.98 6.45 7.41
CA ARG A 106 16.26 7.09 6.27
C ARG A 106 15.98 6.01 5.21
N VAL A 107 14.90 5.23 5.41
CA VAL A 107 14.44 4.21 4.43
C VAL A 107 12.96 4.37 4.06
N PHE A 108 12.27 5.42 4.53
CA PHE A 108 10.85 5.63 4.19
C PHE A 108 10.60 7.06 3.71
N HIS A 109 10.39 7.23 2.40
CA HIS A 109 10.13 8.53 1.75
C HIS A 109 8.67 8.68 1.28
N ALA A 110 7.71 8.00 1.91
CA ALA A 110 6.34 8.00 1.36
C ALA A 110 5.37 9.03 1.98
N LYS A 111 5.67 9.68 3.12
CA LYS A 111 4.79 10.76 3.66
C LYS A 111 5.32 11.55 4.86
N ALA A 112 6.58 11.40 5.24
CA ALA A 112 6.99 11.66 6.62
C ALA A 112 8.08 12.74 6.84
N HIS A 113 8.58 13.42 5.79
CA HIS A 113 9.79 14.23 5.95
C HIS A 113 9.65 15.72 5.61
N ASP A 114 8.90 16.12 4.58
CA ASP A 114 8.70 17.54 4.18
C ASP A 114 7.64 17.65 3.07
N PHE A 115 6.97 18.80 2.94
CA PHE A 115 6.03 19.08 1.85
C PHE A 115 6.73 19.05 0.48
N LYS A 116 8.02 19.43 0.42
CA LYS A 116 8.82 19.30 -0.81
C LYS A 116 8.91 17.86 -1.33
N CYS A 117 8.99 16.88 -0.43
CA CYS A 117 9.00 15.47 -0.83
C CYS A 117 7.65 15.03 -1.39
N GLU A 118 6.55 15.55 -0.84
CA GLU A 118 5.22 15.28 -1.36
C GLU A 118 5.06 15.85 -2.78
N VAL A 119 5.47 17.10 -3.01
CA VAL A 119 5.42 17.73 -4.34
C VAL A 119 6.18 16.89 -5.39
N LYS A 120 7.39 16.41 -5.06
CA LYS A 120 8.23 15.64 -5.99
C LYS A 120 7.79 14.19 -6.21
N TRP A 121 7.42 13.52 -5.13
CA TRP A 121 7.35 12.06 -5.08
C TRP A 121 5.96 11.51 -4.82
N SER A 122 4.97 12.37 -4.55
CA SER A 122 3.59 11.91 -4.42
C SER A 122 3.08 11.40 -5.76
N GLY A 123 2.52 10.19 -5.76
CA GLY A 123 1.80 9.66 -6.92
C GLY A 123 0.54 10.47 -7.29
N ALA A 124 0.15 11.48 -6.50
CA ALA A 124 -0.88 12.43 -6.90
C ALA A 124 -0.38 13.50 -7.88
N TYR A 125 0.93 13.75 -7.91
CA TYR A 125 1.57 14.81 -8.72
C TYR A 125 2.46 14.27 -9.84
N GLN A 126 2.71 12.96 -9.86
CA GLN A 126 3.49 12.34 -10.93
C GLN A 126 2.62 12.05 -12.16
N GLU A 127 3.16 12.33 -13.33
CA GLU A 127 2.49 12.00 -14.58
C GLU A 127 2.48 10.47 -14.78
N GLY A 128 1.35 9.94 -15.24
CA GLY A 128 1.18 8.50 -15.46
C GLY A 128 0.93 7.67 -14.19
N THR A 129 1.05 8.25 -12.99
CA THR A 129 0.68 7.56 -11.76
C THR A 129 -0.82 7.66 -11.52
N GLY A 130 -1.44 6.52 -11.20
CA GLY A 130 -2.82 6.52 -10.75
C GLY A 130 -2.93 7.12 -9.35
N LEU A 131 -3.99 7.86 -9.07
CA LEU A 131 -4.32 8.30 -7.71
C LEU A 131 -4.62 7.06 -6.85
N THR A 132 -3.61 6.61 -6.11
CA THR A 132 -3.70 5.50 -5.15
C THR A 132 -4.28 5.99 -3.84
N LEU A 133 -4.96 5.11 -3.10
CA LEU A 133 -5.40 5.46 -1.75
C LEU A 133 -4.21 5.53 -0.78
N GLY A 134 -3.08 4.92 -1.16
CA GLY A 134 -1.95 4.73 -0.26
C GLY A 134 -2.23 3.65 0.80
N GLU A 135 -3.34 2.92 0.64
CA GLU A 135 -3.81 1.85 1.53
C GLU A 135 -3.67 0.46 0.88
N GLU A 136 -2.91 0.36 -0.22
CA GLU A 136 -2.76 -0.89 -0.97
C GLU A 136 -2.11 -1.98 -0.12
N VAL A 137 -1.17 -1.59 0.76
CA VAL A 137 -0.53 -2.51 1.71
C VAL A 137 -1.52 -2.94 2.80
N GLU A 138 -2.38 -2.05 3.26
CA GLU A 138 -3.41 -2.27 4.25
C GLU A 138 -4.48 -3.22 3.73
N GLN A 139 -4.79 -3.19 2.43
CA GLN A 139 -5.66 -4.19 1.80
C GLN A 139 -5.03 -5.59 1.85
N VAL A 140 -3.72 -5.69 1.60
CA VAL A 140 -2.98 -6.96 1.75
C VAL A 140 -2.98 -7.40 3.21
N ASN A 141 -2.72 -6.49 4.15
CA ASN A 141 -2.74 -6.77 5.58
C ASN A 141 -4.13 -7.21 6.05
N ALA A 142 -5.20 -6.57 5.58
CA ALA A 142 -6.58 -6.94 5.91
C ALA A 142 -6.94 -8.32 5.37
N PHE A 143 -6.55 -8.63 4.12
CA PHE A 143 -6.76 -9.96 3.55
C PHE A 143 -6.05 -11.04 4.37
N LEU A 144 -4.75 -10.86 4.60
CA LEU A 144 -3.90 -11.80 5.30
C LEU A 144 -4.28 -11.96 6.78
N SER A 145 -4.66 -10.87 7.46
CA SER A 145 -5.07 -10.91 8.88
C SER A 145 -6.28 -11.82 9.11
N ARG A 146 -7.21 -11.93 8.15
CA ARG A 146 -8.34 -12.87 8.24
C ARG A 146 -7.89 -14.34 8.28
N ILE A 147 -6.76 -14.65 7.66
CA ILE A 147 -6.19 -15.99 7.56
C ILE A 147 -5.23 -16.27 8.73
N ALA A 148 -4.74 -15.23 9.41
CA ALA A 148 -3.81 -15.36 10.52
C ALA A 148 -4.39 -16.22 11.66
N VAL A 149 -5.69 -16.10 11.96
CA VAL A 149 -6.36 -16.84 13.04
C VAL A 149 -6.47 -18.33 12.74
N THR A 150 -6.73 -18.72 11.49
CA THR A 150 -6.86 -20.13 11.09
C THR A 150 -5.51 -20.82 10.95
N THR A 151 -4.44 -20.05 10.72
CA THR A 151 -3.08 -20.55 10.52
C THR A 151 -2.19 -20.52 11.77
N LYS A 152 -2.66 -19.93 12.88
CA LYS A 152 -1.84 -19.69 14.09
C LYS A 152 -1.33 -20.96 14.78
N HIS A 153 -2.09 -22.05 14.66
CA HIS A 153 -1.82 -23.34 15.29
C HIS A 153 -1.20 -24.36 14.33
N MET A 154 -1.00 -23.98 13.07
CA MET A 154 -0.39 -24.85 12.06
C MET A 154 1.12 -24.99 12.29
N SER A 155 1.69 -26.10 11.81
CA SER A 155 3.14 -26.27 11.70
C SER A 155 3.78 -25.18 10.83
N LYS A 156 5.10 -25.04 10.86
CA LYS A 156 5.82 -24.08 9.98
C LYS A 156 5.47 -24.35 8.52
N ALA A 157 5.62 -25.60 8.08
CA ALA A 157 5.31 -26.03 6.72
C ALA A 157 3.86 -25.76 6.31
N GLY A 158 2.90 -26.29 7.07
CA GLY A 158 1.48 -26.13 6.74
C GLY A 158 1.03 -24.67 6.74
N ARG A 159 1.64 -23.81 7.57
CA ARG A 159 1.39 -22.38 7.55
C ARG A 159 1.93 -21.73 6.28
N THR A 160 3.16 -22.05 5.88
CA THR A 160 3.76 -21.53 4.63
C THR A 160 2.93 -21.94 3.42
N ASP A 161 2.52 -23.20 3.34
CA ASP A 161 1.69 -23.71 2.25
C ASP A 161 0.34 -23.01 2.20
N MET A 162 -0.34 -22.89 3.34
CA MET A 162 -1.64 -22.24 3.42
C MET A 162 -1.57 -20.76 3.04
N LEU A 163 -0.55 -20.03 3.51
CA LEU A 163 -0.39 -18.61 3.18
C LEU A 163 -0.10 -18.43 1.68
N THR A 164 0.73 -19.29 1.10
CA THR A 164 1.07 -19.26 -0.32
C THR A 164 -0.17 -19.50 -1.20
N LEU A 165 -0.93 -20.57 -0.92
CA LEU A 165 -2.17 -20.86 -1.65
C LEU A 165 -3.19 -19.73 -1.58
N MET A 166 -3.37 -19.15 -0.40
CA MET A 166 -4.31 -18.05 -0.22
C MET A 166 -3.87 -16.79 -0.97
N ALA A 167 -2.56 -16.51 -1.02
CA ALA A 167 -2.02 -15.40 -1.80
C ALA A 167 -2.21 -15.63 -3.30
N MET A 168 -1.88 -16.82 -3.81
CA MET A 168 -2.10 -17.19 -5.22
C MET A 168 -3.56 -17.05 -5.62
N ARG A 169 -4.48 -17.62 -4.83
CA ARG A 169 -5.92 -17.53 -5.09
C ARG A 169 -6.41 -16.09 -5.09
N TRP A 170 -5.91 -15.26 -4.18
CA TRP A 170 -6.31 -13.85 -4.14
C TRP A 170 -5.82 -13.09 -5.37
N ASN A 171 -4.60 -13.36 -5.83
CA ASN A 171 -4.07 -12.78 -7.07
C ASN A 171 -4.85 -13.26 -8.30
N GLN A 172 -5.15 -14.55 -8.39
CA GLN A 172 -6.00 -15.09 -9.46
C GLN A 172 -7.37 -14.39 -9.49
N GLN A 173 -7.98 -14.16 -8.32
CA GLN A 173 -9.22 -13.42 -8.23
C GLN A 173 -9.07 -11.94 -8.65
N LYS A 174 -7.94 -11.30 -8.36
CA LYS A 174 -7.67 -9.93 -8.84
C LYS A 174 -7.59 -9.90 -10.36
N VAL A 175 -6.86 -10.85 -10.96
CA VAL A 175 -6.74 -10.97 -12.42
C VAL A 175 -8.10 -11.24 -13.06
N SER A 176 -8.87 -12.20 -12.55
CA SER A 176 -10.19 -12.53 -13.11
C SER A 176 -11.18 -11.36 -13.04
N ASN A 177 -11.05 -10.50 -12.03
CA ASN A 177 -11.91 -9.32 -11.84
C ASN A 177 -11.29 -8.03 -12.40
N LEU A 178 -10.11 -8.11 -13.02
CA LEU A 178 -9.34 -6.94 -13.43
C LEU A 178 -10.13 -6.09 -14.41
N ALA A 179 -10.67 -6.70 -15.47
CA ALA A 179 -11.47 -6.00 -16.47
C ALA A 179 -12.67 -5.25 -15.84
N THR A 180 -13.44 -5.93 -14.98
CA THR A 180 -14.58 -5.31 -14.29
C THR A 180 -14.14 -4.18 -13.35
N SER A 181 -13.06 -4.38 -12.60
CA SER A 181 -12.50 -3.37 -11.69
C SER A 181 -12.03 -2.14 -12.46
N LEU A 182 -11.26 -2.32 -13.54
CA LEU A 182 -10.74 -1.24 -14.38
C LEU A 182 -11.86 -0.46 -15.06
N SER A 183 -12.84 -1.13 -15.68
CA SER A 183 -13.96 -0.43 -16.34
C SER A 183 -14.78 0.41 -15.36
N ARG A 184 -15.05 -0.11 -14.15
CA ARG A 184 -15.75 0.65 -13.11
C ARG A 184 -14.93 1.83 -12.61
N ARG A 185 -13.62 1.64 -12.43
CA ARG A 185 -12.71 2.72 -12.01
C ARG A 185 -12.63 3.79 -13.08
N TYR A 186 -12.48 3.42 -14.35
CA TYR A 186 -12.47 4.36 -15.47
C TYR A 186 -13.71 5.25 -15.46
N LEU A 187 -14.92 4.67 -15.44
CA LEU A 187 -16.17 5.44 -15.39
C LEU A 187 -16.27 6.37 -14.17
N LYS A 188 -15.80 5.91 -13.00
CA LYS A 188 -15.77 6.72 -11.78
C LYS A 188 -14.79 7.89 -11.92
N THR A 189 -13.60 7.62 -12.46
CA THR A 189 -12.55 8.63 -12.66
C THR A 189 -12.96 9.67 -13.69
N THR A 190 -13.60 9.28 -14.80
CA THR A 190 -14.11 10.23 -15.80
C THR A 190 -15.09 11.23 -15.17
N LYS A 191 -16.06 10.74 -14.38
CA LYS A 191 -17.01 11.61 -13.68
C LYS A 191 -16.34 12.50 -12.64
N ALA A 192 -15.34 11.96 -11.93
CA ALA A 192 -14.57 12.73 -10.97
C ALA A 192 -13.75 13.83 -11.67
N LEU A 193 -13.16 13.53 -12.82
CA LEU A 193 -12.40 14.49 -13.64
C LEU A 193 -13.29 15.64 -14.11
N GLU A 194 -14.48 15.34 -14.66
CA GLU A 194 -15.46 16.37 -15.07
C GLU A 194 -15.78 17.32 -13.91
N LYS A 195 -16.02 16.77 -12.71
CA LYS A 195 -16.29 17.57 -11.51
C LYS A 195 -15.08 18.43 -11.11
N GLN A 196 -13.87 17.89 -11.15
CA GLN A 196 -12.68 18.65 -10.76
C GLN A 196 -12.34 19.75 -11.77
N LEU A 197 -12.57 19.53 -13.06
CA LEU A 197 -12.43 20.57 -14.08
C LEU A 197 -13.41 21.71 -13.85
N GLN A 198 -14.67 21.40 -13.54
CA GLN A 198 -15.67 22.43 -13.19
C GLN A 198 -15.27 23.22 -11.94
N ASN A 199 -14.78 22.52 -10.90
CA ASN A 199 -14.27 23.18 -9.69
C ASN A 199 -13.08 24.09 -9.99
N LEU A 200 -12.14 23.65 -10.84
CA LEU A 200 -10.96 24.42 -11.22
C LEU A 200 -11.36 25.70 -11.96
N GLU A 201 -12.28 25.61 -12.92
CA GLU A 201 -12.79 26.79 -13.64
C GLU A 201 -13.53 27.76 -12.70
N SER A 202 -14.31 27.25 -11.74
CA SER A 202 -14.94 28.09 -10.71
C SER A 202 -13.90 28.83 -9.87
N MET A 203 -12.85 28.15 -9.41
CA MET A 203 -11.78 28.77 -8.62
C MET A 203 -10.99 29.80 -9.43
N LYS A 204 -10.70 29.52 -10.71
CA LYS A 204 -10.04 30.47 -11.61
C LYS A 204 -10.87 31.74 -11.77
N ALA A 205 -12.19 31.61 -11.91
CA ALA A 205 -13.10 32.75 -12.01
C ALA A 205 -13.17 33.55 -10.70
N GLU A 206 -13.33 32.87 -9.56
CA GLU A 206 -13.39 33.51 -8.23
C GLU A 206 -12.11 34.28 -7.88
N LEU A 207 -10.95 33.71 -8.20
CA LEU A 207 -9.64 34.30 -7.92
C LEU A 207 -9.15 35.24 -9.03
N ALA A 208 -9.91 35.40 -10.11
CA ALA A 208 -9.52 36.15 -11.30
C ALA A 208 -8.13 35.73 -11.86
N VAL A 209 -7.86 34.44 -11.86
CA VAL A 209 -6.59 33.84 -12.28
C VAL A 209 -6.67 33.38 -13.73
N THR A 210 -5.71 33.79 -14.55
CA THR A 210 -5.55 33.33 -15.93
C THR A 210 -4.86 31.96 -16.00
N GLU A 211 -5.04 31.23 -17.09
CA GLU A 211 -4.36 29.94 -17.31
C GLU A 211 -2.83 30.07 -17.17
N LYS A 212 -2.25 31.14 -17.74
CA LYS A 212 -0.81 31.40 -17.67
C LYS A 212 -0.33 31.59 -16.22
N GLN A 213 -1.09 32.29 -15.39
CA GLN A 213 -0.72 32.48 -13.98
C GLN A 213 -0.77 31.16 -13.20
N LEU A 214 -1.70 30.26 -13.54
CA LEU A 214 -1.76 28.92 -12.96
C LEU A 214 -0.54 28.08 -13.38
N GLU A 215 -0.19 28.07 -14.66
CA GLU A 215 0.99 27.38 -15.18
C GLU A 215 2.28 27.89 -14.53
N ASP A 216 2.43 29.22 -14.42
CA ASP A 216 3.56 29.87 -13.78
C ASP A 216 3.65 29.46 -12.29
N TRP A 217 2.52 29.42 -11.58
CA TRP A 217 2.47 28.97 -10.19
C TRP A 217 2.87 27.50 -10.02
N ILE A 218 2.41 26.59 -10.90
CA ILE A 218 2.80 25.17 -10.87
C ILE A 218 4.32 25.04 -11.05
N ARG A 219 4.90 25.79 -12.00
CA ARG A 219 6.35 25.81 -12.21
C ARG A 219 7.10 26.29 -10.97
N ASP A 220 6.65 27.39 -10.35
CA ASP A 220 7.27 27.94 -9.16
C ASP A 220 7.24 26.97 -7.97
N VAL A 221 6.13 26.22 -7.80
CA VAL A 221 5.99 25.19 -6.76
C VAL A 221 6.95 24.02 -7.01
N ASN A 222 7.08 23.57 -8.25
CA ASN A 222 7.99 22.49 -8.61
C ASN A 222 9.46 22.92 -8.42
N GLU A 223 9.85 24.11 -8.89
CA GLU A 223 11.20 24.66 -8.69
C GLU A 223 11.51 24.86 -7.20
N TRP A 224 10.54 25.37 -6.43
CA TRP A 224 10.67 25.47 -4.97
C TRP A 224 10.89 24.11 -4.33
N ALA A 225 10.16 23.07 -4.74
CA ALA A 225 10.37 21.72 -4.24
C ALA A 225 11.79 21.23 -4.57
N GLU A 226 12.32 21.56 -5.75
CA GLU A 226 13.68 21.21 -6.16
C GLU A 226 14.79 21.83 -5.31
N THR A 227 14.52 22.95 -4.63
CA THR A 227 15.51 23.54 -3.72
C THR A 227 15.82 22.63 -2.52
N THR A 228 17.09 22.26 -2.35
CA THR A 228 17.54 21.34 -1.29
C THR A 228 17.21 21.89 0.11
N THR A 229 16.36 21.21 0.90
CA THR A 229 16.18 21.51 2.31
C THR A 229 17.36 21.00 3.13
N ASN A 230 18.34 21.86 3.36
CA ASN A 230 19.35 21.64 4.39
C ASN A 230 18.93 22.18 5.77
N ASN A 231 17.68 22.64 5.99
CA ASN A 231 17.27 23.08 7.33
C ASN A 231 15.76 23.01 7.65
N PRO A 232 15.36 22.59 8.87
CA PRO A 232 13.95 22.50 9.32
C PRO A 232 13.21 23.84 9.52
N ARG A 233 13.81 24.98 9.15
CA ARG A 233 13.25 26.32 9.39
C ARG A 233 12.35 26.83 8.24
N ASP A 234 12.21 26.07 7.17
CA ASP A 234 11.59 26.53 5.92
C ASP A 234 10.05 26.45 5.87
N ALA A 235 9.39 25.79 6.84
CA ALA A 235 7.91 25.79 6.88
C ALA A 235 7.34 27.19 7.14
N ALA A 236 8.00 27.99 8.00
CA ALA A 236 7.64 29.38 8.25
C ALA A 236 7.95 30.29 7.04
N ALA A 237 9.02 29.99 6.30
CA ALA A 237 9.39 30.71 5.10
C ALA A 237 8.38 30.42 3.96
N LEU A 238 7.92 29.18 3.81
CA LEU A 238 6.86 28.81 2.87
C LEU A 238 5.52 29.46 3.24
N ALA A 239 5.10 29.39 4.51
CA ALA A 239 3.87 30.04 4.97
C ALA A 239 3.92 31.55 4.71
N SER A 240 5.07 32.18 4.95
CA SER A 240 5.29 33.61 4.66
C SER A 240 5.30 33.92 3.16
N LYS A 241 5.84 33.03 2.32
CA LYS A 241 5.85 33.21 0.86
C LYS A 241 4.46 32.99 0.25
N ILE A 242 3.68 32.02 0.74
CA ILE A 242 2.28 31.82 0.41
C ILE A 242 1.44 33.03 0.87
N GLU A 243 1.66 33.54 2.09
CA GLU A 243 1.01 34.77 2.56
C GLU A 243 1.36 36.00 1.73
N MET A 244 2.61 36.16 1.29
CA MET A 244 2.99 37.29 0.42
C MET A 244 2.33 37.19 -0.96
N LEU A 245 2.17 35.98 -1.50
CA LEU A 245 1.48 35.75 -2.77
C LEU A 245 -0.03 35.99 -2.65
N THR A 246 -0.65 35.68 -1.51
CA THR A 246 -2.07 35.95 -1.27
C THR A 246 -2.37 37.41 -0.91
N ARG A 247 -1.41 38.17 -0.38
CA ARG A 247 -1.52 39.62 -0.12
C ARG A 247 -1.63 40.50 -1.37
N GLY A 248 -1.42 39.95 -2.57
CA GLY A 248 -1.65 40.65 -3.84
C GLY A 248 -3.13 41.01 -4.10
N HIS A 249 -4.08 40.41 -3.38
CA HIS A 249 -5.51 40.69 -3.49
C HIS A 249 -6.16 40.81 -2.11
N GLY A 250 -6.28 42.04 -1.61
CA GLY A 250 -7.21 42.40 -0.52
C GLY A 250 -6.69 42.23 0.90
N SER A 251 -6.79 43.31 1.68
CA SER A 251 -6.35 43.42 3.07
C SER A 251 -7.20 42.61 4.06
N TYR A 252 -6.57 41.77 4.88
CA TYR A 252 -7.15 41.31 6.15
C TYR A 252 -6.10 41.37 7.28
N GLN A 253 -6.57 41.73 8.48
CA GLN A 253 -5.77 42.04 9.67
C GLN A 253 -5.15 40.78 10.31
N THR A 254 -3.92 40.93 10.78
CA THR A 254 -3.10 39.91 11.43
C THR A 254 -3.66 39.53 12.81
N VAL A 255 -3.92 38.25 13.05
CA VAL A 255 -4.17 37.70 14.40
C VAL A 255 -2.86 37.15 14.95
N THR A 256 -2.32 37.76 15.99
CA THR A 256 -1.14 37.26 16.71
C THR A 256 -1.53 36.24 17.76
N LEU A 257 -1.04 35.01 17.64
CA LEU A 257 -1.11 33.98 18.68
C LEU A 257 0.06 34.16 19.66
N SER A 258 -0.21 34.54 20.90
CA SER A 258 0.74 34.42 22.00
C SER A 258 0.50 33.09 22.74
N THR A 259 1.54 32.27 22.84
CA THR A 259 1.47 31.02 23.60
C THR A 259 1.96 31.27 25.03
N SER A 260 1.03 31.44 25.98
CA SER A 260 1.31 31.21 27.39
C SER A 260 0.83 29.81 27.76
N GLY A 261 1.77 28.97 28.21
CA GLY A 261 1.48 27.59 28.58
C GLY A 261 0.57 27.51 29.80
N GLN A 262 -0.59 26.90 29.63
CA GLN A 262 -1.15 25.88 30.52
C GLN A 262 -2.39 25.26 29.88
N ARG A 263 -2.69 24.04 30.31
CA ARG A 263 -3.68 23.11 29.77
C ARG A 263 -5.10 23.67 29.75
N GLU A 264 -5.84 23.21 28.73
CA GLU A 264 -7.28 23.33 28.51
C GLU A 264 -7.78 24.75 28.22
N GLU A 265 -8.32 24.98 27.01
CA GLU A 265 -9.62 25.62 26.91
C GLU A 265 -10.29 25.54 25.52
N ARG A 266 -11.60 25.64 25.64
CA ARG A 266 -12.69 25.51 24.69
C ARG A 266 -12.75 26.76 23.80
N LEU A 267 -12.86 26.58 22.48
CA LEU A 267 -13.06 27.68 21.52
C LEU A 267 -14.41 28.37 21.79
N THR A 268 -14.38 29.62 22.22
CA THR A 268 -15.53 30.54 22.13
C THR A 268 -15.19 31.67 21.19
N LEU A 269 -15.94 31.77 20.09
CA LEU A 269 -15.89 32.90 19.16
C LEU A 269 -16.86 33.98 19.66
N SER A 270 -16.36 35.19 19.92
CA SER A 270 -17.20 36.39 20.06
C SER A 270 -16.97 37.31 18.88
N TRP A 271 -18.06 37.76 18.27
CA TRP A 271 -18.07 38.72 17.17
C TRP A 271 -18.25 40.14 17.73
N GLN A 272 -17.40 41.07 17.29
CA GLN A 272 -17.74 42.49 17.16
C GLN A 272 -17.43 42.91 15.73
#